data_AF-A0A7K2YL21-F1
#
_entry.id   AF-A0A7K2YL21-F1
#
_cell.length_a   1.000
_cell.length_b   1.000
_cell.length_c   1.000
_cell.angle_alpha   90.00
_cell.angle_beta   90.00
_cell.angle_gamma   90.00
#
_symmetry.space_group_name_H-M   'P 1'
#
loop_
_entity.id
_entity.type
_entity.pdbx_description
1 polymer ?
#
loop_
_entity_poly.entity_id
_entity_poly.type
_entity_poly.pdbx_seq_one_letter_code
_entity_poly.pdbx_strand_id
1 'polypeptide(L)'
;GDPGAQAAVAAYARALAAGVGAMVLAMDPRLIVLGGTLPGAGAAVVDDVRGHLADICYDVPPVVLSALTEDAVVVGGVEAARDLLRDRLPAPAEGAAATDR
;
A
#
# COMPACT_ATOMS: atom_id res chain seq x y z
N GLY A 1 -18.58 -21.24 -6.42
CA GLY A 1 -18.84 -20.29 -5.33
C GLY A 1 -19.20 -21.08 -4.11
N ASP A 2 -18.20 -21.45 -3.32
CA ASP A 2 -18.41 -22.13 -2.05
C ASP A 2 -18.90 -21.11 -1.00
N PRO A 3 -20.04 -21.34 -0.32
CA PRO A 3 -20.58 -20.39 0.66
C PRO A 3 -19.64 -20.15 1.85
N GLY A 4 -18.88 -21.17 2.26
CA GLY A 4 -17.92 -21.05 3.36
C GLY A 4 -16.76 -20.11 3.01
N ALA A 5 -16.20 -20.27 1.81
CA ALA A 5 -15.16 -19.39 1.29
C ALA A 5 -15.65 -17.94 1.17
N GLN A 6 -16.87 -17.72 0.70
CA GLN A 6 -17.46 -16.37 0.60
C GLN A 6 -17.62 -15.72 1.98
N ALA A 7 -18.13 -16.46 2.97
CA ALA A 7 -18.28 -15.97 4.33
C ALA A 7 -16.92 -15.63 4.97
N ALA A 8 -15.89 -16.44 4.72
CA ALA A 8 -14.54 -16.19 5.22
C ALA A 8 -13.93 -14.92 4.60
N VAL A 9 -14.11 -14.71 3.30
CA VAL A 9 -13.65 -13.52 2.59
C VAL A 9 -14.36 -12.27 3.12
N ALA A 10 -15.68 -12.31 3.27
CA ALA A 10 -16.44 -11.18 3.81
C ALA A 10 -16.04 -10.85 5.25
N ALA A 11 -15.80 -11.86 6.09
CA ALA A 11 -15.32 -11.66 7.46
C ALA A 11 -13.94 -10.99 7.49
N TYR A 12 -13.03 -11.40 6.60
CA TYR A 12 -11.72 -10.78 6.45
C TYR A 12 -11.83 -9.32 5.98
N ALA A 13 -12.62 -9.05 4.94
CA ALA A 13 -12.83 -7.70 4.42
C ALA A 13 -13.39 -6.76 5.50
N ARG A 14 -14.37 -7.22 6.29
CA ARG A 14 -14.93 -6.46 7.40
C ARG A 14 -13.89 -6.16 8.48
N ALA A 15 -13.08 -7.13 8.86
CA ALA A 15 -12.02 -6.93 9.85
C ALA A 15 -10.96 -5.94 9.36
N LEU A 16 -10.58 -6.02 8.08
CA LEU A 16 -9.65 -5.09 7.47
C LEU A 16 -10.22 -3.67 7.41
N ALA A 17 -11.48 -3.51 6.99
CA ALA A 17 -12.16 -2.22 6.93
C ALA A 17 -12.27 -1.55 8.31
N ALA A 18 -12.48 -2.31 9.38
CA ALA A 18 -12.51 -1.75 10.74
C ALA A 18 -11.16 -1.12 11.13
N GLY A 19 -10.05 -1.83 10.88
CA GLY A 19 -8.70 -1.31 11.18
C GLY A 19 -8.32 -0.13 10.28
N VAL A 20 -8.62 -0.22 8.98
CA VAL A 20 -8.38 0.85 8.02
C VAL A 20 -9.23 2.08 8.33
N GLY A 21 -10.51 1.91 8.68
CA GLY A 21 -11.41 3.00 9.03
C GLY A 21 -10.93 3.79 10.24
N ALA A 22 -10.43 3.10 11.28
CA ALA A 22 -9.78 3.77 12.41
C ALA A 22 -8.57 4.61 11.97
N MET A 23 -7.75 4.11 11.04
CA MET A 23 -6.62 4.87 10.49
C MET A 23 -7.06 6.05 9.62
N VAL A 24 -8.12 5.90 8.81
CA VAL A 24 -8.68 7.01 8.03
C VAL A 24 -9.13 8.13 8.95
N LEU A 25 -9.88 7.81 10.00
CA LEU A 25 -10.36 8.81 10.97
C LEU A 25 -9.22 9.49 11.74
N ALA A 26 -8.09 8.80 11.93
CA ALA A 26 -6.93 9.35 12.64
C ALA A 26 -6.01 10.20 11.77
N MET A 27 -5.82 9.81 10.50
CA MET A 27 -4.76 10.35 9.64
C MET A 27 -5.27 11.14 8.42
N ASP A 28 -6.55 11.00 8.06
CA ASP A 28 -7.17 11.58 6.85
C ASP A 28 -6.31 11.42 5.57
N PRO A 29 -5.97 10.17 5.17
CA PRO A 29 -5.11 9.94 4.03
C PRO A 29 -5.85 10.17 2.71
N ARG A 30 -5.13 10.68 1.70
CA ARG A 30 -5.69 10.88 0.35
C ARG A 30 -5.80 9.59 -0.49
N LEU A 31 -5.15 8.50 -0.07
CA LEU A 31 -5.10 7.23 -0.79
C LEU A 31 -4.74 6.11 0.18
N ILE A 32 -5.41 4.97 0.05
CA ILE A 32 -5.06 3.72 0.74
C ILE A 32 -4.51 2.74 -0.30
N VAL A 33 -3.32 2.22 -0.04
CA VAL A 33 -2.70 1.18 -0.86
C VAL A 33 -2.63 -0.12 -0.04
N LEU A 34 -3.33 -1.15 -0.50
CA LEU A 34 -3.31 -2.48 0.12
C LEU A 34 -2.21 -3.32 -0.51
N GLY A 35 -1.24 -3.73 0.31
CA GLY A 35 -0.15 -4.63 -0.08
C GLY A 35 -0.33 -6.06 0.44
N GLY A 36 0.65 -6.91 0.15
CA GLY A 36 0.69 -8.31 0.59
C GLY A 36 0.17 -9.29 -0.46
N THR A 37 0.09 -10.57 -0.09
CA THR A 37 -0.36 -11.67 -0.96
C THR A 37 -1.88 -11.69 -1.13
N LEU A 38 -2.46 -10.52 -1.45
CA LEU A 38 -3.82 -10.36 -1.96
C LEU A 38 -4.01 -10.64 -3.47
N PRO A 39 -2.99 -10.91 -4.34
CA PRO A 39 -3.21 -11.14 -5.77
C PRO A 39 -4.18 -12.29 -6.10
N GLY A 40 -4.41 -13.23 -5.17
CA GLY A 40 -5.42 -14.28 -5.32
C GLY A 40 -6.85 -13.89 -4.91
N ALA A 41 -7.02 -12.81 -4.15
CA ALA A 41 -8.31 -12.38 -3.59
C ALA A 41 -9.08 -11.40 -4.51
N GLY A 42 -8.39 -10.81 -5.49
CA GLY A 42 -8.99 -10.06 -6.60
C GLY A 42 -9.66 -8.73 -6.23
N ALA A 43 -10.20 -8.05 -7.25
CA ALA A 43 -10.95 -6.80 -7.10
C ALA A 43 -12.12 -6.90 -6.10
N ALA A 44 -12.69 -8.11 -5.96
CA ALA A 44 -13.81 -8.38 -5.06
C ALA A 44 -13.51 -8.04 -3.58
N VAL A 45 -12.33 -8.39 -3.07
CA VAL A 45 -11.97 -8.04 -1.67
C VAL A 45 -11.79 -6.54 -1.49
N VAL A 46 -11.26 -5.85 -2.49
CA VAL A 46 -11.13 -4.39 -2.43
C VAL A 46 -12.49 -3.71 -2.42
N ASP A 47 -13.41 -4.21 -3.24
CA ASP A 47 -14.78 -3.67 -3.31
C ASP A 47 -15.54 -3.95 -2.01
N ASP A 48 -15.40 -5.14 -1.42
CA ASP A 48 -15.99 -5.46 -0.11
C ASP A 48 -15.41 -4.57 1.01
N VAL A 49 -14.09 -4.34 1.02
CA VAL A 49 -13.45 -3.43 1.98
C VAL A 49 -13.96 -2.00 1.81
N ARG A 50 -14.07 -1.51 0.57
CA ARG A 50 -14.62 -0.17 0.29
C ARG A 50 -16.08 -0.06 0.76
N GLY A 51 -16.88 -1.09 0.53
CA GLY A 51 -18.26 -1.16 1.00
C GLY A 51 -18.34 -1.02 2.52
N HIS A 52 -17.55 -1.80 3.25
CA HIS A 52 -17.49 -1.71 4.71
C HIS A 52 -16.90 -0.39 5.22
N LEU A 53 -15.98 0.24 4.49
CA LEU A 53 -15.46 1.57 4.85
C LEU A 53 -16.52 2.66 4.69
N ALA A 54 -17.44 2.54 3.73
CA ALA A 54 -18.53 3.50 3.55
C ALA A 54 -19.52 3.50 4.74
N ASP A 55 -19.56 2.41 5.52
CA ASP A 55 -20.33 2.35 6.77
C ASP A 55 -19.64 3.09 7.93
N ILE A 56 -18.32 3.36 7.82
CA ILE A 56 -17.49 3.93 8.89
C ILE A 56 -17.12 5.39 8.60
N CYS A 57 -16.77 5.69 7.35
CA CYS A 57 -16.23 6.97 6.92
C CYS A 57 -17.26 7.71 6.05
N TYR A 58 -17.43 9.01 6.30
CA TYR A 58 -18.31 9.86 5.48
C TYR A 58 -17.77 10.02 4.05
N ASP A 59 -16.46 10.18 3.90
CA ASP A 59 -15.77 10.21 2.61
C ASP A 59 -14.67 9.14 2.63
N VAL A 60 -14.84 8.10 1.80
CA VAL A 60 -13.90 6.98 1.75
C VAL A 60 -12.80 7.34 0.75
N PRO A 61 -11.53 7.46 1.19
CA PRO A 61 -10.45 7.73 0.26
C PRO A 61 -10.28 6.58 -0.72
N PRO A 62 -9.76 6.83 -1.94
CA PRO A 62 -9.52 5.77 -2.91
C PRO A 62 -8.71 4.62 -2.30
N VAL A 63 -9.15 3.39 -2.53
CA VAL A 63 -8.47 2.17 -2.07
C VAL A 63 -7.95 1.41 -3.27
N VAL A 64 -6.66 1.10 -3.36
CA VAL A 64 -6.06 0.40 -4.50
C VAL A 64 -5.20 -0.77 -4.03
N LEU A 65 -4.99 -1.76 -4.89
CA LEU A 65 -3.97 -2.80 -4.66
C LEU A 65 -2.60 -2.28 -5.09
N SER A 66 -1.57 -2.65 -4.32
CA SER A 66 -0.18 -2.40 -4.69
C SER A 66 0.19 -3.13 -5.97
N ALA A 67 0.81 -2.42 -6.92
CA ALA A 67 1.35 -3.01 -8.15
C ALA A 67 2.66 -3.78 -7.92
N LEU A 68 3.34 -3.54 -6.80
CA LEU A 68 4.62 -4.19 -6.46
C LEU A 68 4.45 -5.58 -5.86
N THR A 69 3.21 -6.00 -5.57
CA THR A 69 2.84 -7.35 -5.12
C THR A 69 3.80 -7.95 -4.08
N GLU A 70 4.52 -9.01 -4.43
CA GLU A 70 5.44 -9.77 -3.58
C GLU A 70 6.83 -9.13 -3.45
N ASP A 71 7.20 -8.28 -4.41
CA ASP A 71 8.49 -7.60 -4.44
C ASP A 71 8.50 -6.31 -3.60
N ALA A 72 7.33 -5.83 -3.16
CA ALA A 72 7.20 -4.56 -2.45
C ALA A 72 8.16 -4.41 -1.26
N VAL A 73 8.37 -5.50 -0.50
CA VAL A 73 9.27 -5.50 0.67
C VAL A 73 10.74 -5.45 0.24
N VAL A 74 11.13 -6.21 -0.78
CA VAL A 74 12.51 -6.26 -1.28
C VAL A 74 12.88 -4.91 -1.90
N VAL A 75 12.01 -4.37 -2.76
CA VAL A 75 12.19 -3.06 -3.39
C VAL A 75 12.30 -1.99 -2.31
N GLY A 76 11.38 -1.97 -1.34
CA GLY A 76 11.43 -1.02 -0.23
C GLY A 76 12.73 -1.11 0.59
N GLY A 77 13.25 -2.33 0.83
CA GLY A 77 14.51 -2.53 1.53
C GLY A 77 15.73 -1.97 0.79
N VAL A 78 15.80 -2.20 -0.53
CA VAL A 78 16.87 -1.66 -1.37
C VAL A 78 16.80 -0.14 -1.45
N GLU A 79 15.61 0.42 -1.65
CA GLU A 79 15.39 1.87 -1.73
C GLU A 79 15.70 2.54 -0.39
N ALA A 80 15.32 1.94 0.74
CA ALA A 80 15.69 2.43 2.06
C ALA A 80 17.21 2.42 2.27
N ALA A 81 17.92 1.38 1.84
CA ALA A 81 19.38 1.33 1.89
C ALA A 81 20.02 2.41 1.02
N ARG A 82 19.46 2.67 -0.16
CA ARG A 82 19.91 3.74 -1.05
C ARG A 82 19.70 5.12 -0.42
N ASP A 83 18.55 5.36 0.18
CA ASP A 83 18.24 6.65 0.82
C ASP A 83 19.16 6.89 2.02
N LEU A 84 19.43 5.86 2.82
CA LEU A 84 20.44 5.92 3.89
C LEU A 84 21.85 6.28 3.39
N LEU A 85 22.24 5.78 2.21
CA LEU A 85 23.52 6.15 1.59
C LEU A 85 23.50 7.60 1.08
N ARG A 86 22.39 8.03 0.49
CA ARG A 86 22.22 9.40 -0.04
C ARG A 86 22.33 10.45 1.06
N ASP A 87 21.74 10.19 2.22
CA ASP A 87 21.80 11.12 3.36
C ASP A 87 23.20 11.22 3.99
N ARG A 88 24.05 10.20 3.77
CA ARG A 88 25.41 10.13 4.33
C ARG A 88 26.50 10.59 3.37
N LEU A 89 26.21 10.63 2.08
CA LEU A 89 27.17 11.05 1.07
C LEU A 89 26.93 12.53 0.73
N PRO A 90 27.97 13.38 0.76
CA PRO A 90 27.83 14.73 0.24
C PRO A 90 27.42 14.65 -1.24
N ALA A 91 26.61 15.61 -1.69
CA ALA A 91 26.27 15.73 -3.11
C ALA A 91 27.57 15.65 -3.93
N PRO A 92 27.60 14.85 -5.01
CA PRO A 92 28.79 14.77 -5.84
C PRO A 92 29.19 16.18 -6.24
N ALA A 93 30.48 16.51 -6.10
CA ALA A 93 30.97 17.81 -6.54
C ALA A 93 30.63 17.96 -8.04
N GLU A 94 29.67 18.85 -8.34
CA GLU A 94 29.38 19.24 -9.71
C GLU A 94 30.69 19.82 -10.29
N GLY A 95 31.35 19.04 -11.16
CA GLY A 95 32.64 19.45 -11.73
C GLY A 95 33.56 18.34 -12.24
N ALA A 96 33.30 17.04 -12.00
CA ALA A 96 34.20 15.98 -12.48
C ALA A 96 33.85 15.39 -13.86
N ALA A 97 32.90 15.98 -14.60
CA ALA A 97 32.50 15.50 -15.94
C ALA A 97 32.88 16.48 -17.07
N ALA A 98 33.98 17.22 -16.90
CA ALA A 98 34.54 18.06 -17.96
C ALA A 98 36.07 18.03 -17.97
N THR A 99 36.69 16.86 -17.95
CA THR A 99 38.07 16.65 -18.43
C THR A 99 38.25 15.16 -18.74
N ASP A 100 37.88 14.75 -19.94
CA ASP A 100 38.79 14.00 -20.79
C ASP A 100 38.32 14.16 -22.24
N ARG A 101 39.23 14.62 -23.10
CA ARG A 101 39.01 14.93 -24.51
C ARG A 101 39.77 13.91 -25.34
#